data_AF-A0A941FIK0-F1
#
_entry.id   AF-A0A941FIK0-F1
#
_cell.length_a   1.000
_cell.length_b   1.000
_cell.length_c   1.000
_cell.angle_alpha   90.00
_cell.angle_beta   90.00
_cell.angle_gamma   90.00
#
_symmetry.space_group_name_H-M   'P 1'
#
loop_
_entity.id
_entity.type
_entity.pdbx_description
1 polymer ?
#
loop_
_entity_poly.entity_id
_entity_poly.type
_entity_poly.pdbx_seq_one_letter_code
_entity_poly.pdbx_strand_id
1 'polypeptide(L)' 'MDIFDTAIESIVLFDSSGIIMEVNHAFIHALGIPKKEIVGKNMSDLISPDYQGILG' A
#
# COMPACT_ATOMS: atom_id res chain seq x y z
N MET A 1 -15.26 -7.35 13.75
CA MET A 1 -14.07 -6.49 13.63
C MET A 1 -13.40 -6.85 12.33
N ASP A 2 -13.03 -5.84 11.54
CA ASP A 2 -12.22 -6.05 10.35
C ASP A 2 -10.76 -6.23 10.79
N ILE A 3 -10.20 -7.42 10.60
CA ILE A 3 -8.83 -7.75 11.01
C ILE A 3 -7.82 -6.94 10.18
N PHE A 4 -8.14 -6.69 8.91
CA PHE A 4 -7.29 -5.92 8.00
C PHE A 4 -7.08 -4.51 8.55
N ASP A 5 -8.17 -3.88 8.98
CA ASP A 5 -8.19 -2.51 9.46
C ASP A 5 -7.88 -2.36 10.96
N THR A 6 -7.63 -3.44 11.69
CA THR A 6 -7.23 -3.39 13.11
C THR A 6 -5.78 -3.83 13.33
N ALA A 7 -5.12 -4.36 12.30
CA ALA A 7 -3.72 -4.72 12.34
C ALA A 7 -2.83 -3.49 12.60
N ILE A 8 -1.82 -3.66 13.46
CA ILE A 8 -0.80 -2.64 13.75
C ILE A 8 0.21 -2.54 12.59
N GLU A 9 0.44 -3.66 11.91
CA GLU A 9 1.33 -3.73 10.76
C GLU A 9 0.69 -3.08 9.54
N SER A 10 1.52 -2.40 8.75
CA SER A 10 1.11 -1.82 7.47
C SER A 10 0.80 -2.93 6.47
N ILE A 11 -0.42 -2.95 5.94
CA ILE A 11 -0.87 -3.94 4.96
C ILE A 11 -1.36 -3.21 3.70
N VAL A 12 -0.90 -3.68 2.54
CA VAL A 12 -1.33 -3.24 1.22
C VAL A 12 -1.72 -4.47 0.38
N LEU A 13 -2.83 -4.35 -0.34
CA LEU A 13 -3.26 -5.30 -1.36
C LEU A 13 -3.17 -4.63 -2.73
N PHE A 14 -2.50 -5.30 -3.67
CA PHE A 14 -2.39 -4.85 -5.06
C PHE A 14 -2.60 -6.03 -6.01
N ASP A 15 -3.00 -5.73 -7.24
CA ASP A 15 -3.23 -6.75 -8.27
C ASP A 15 -1.93 -7.20 -8.96
N SER A 16 -2.05 -8.14 -9.91
CA SER A 16 -0.89 -8.65 -10.66
C SER A 16 -0.17 -7.60 -11.52
N SER A 17 -0.78 -6.44 -11.76
CA SER A 17 -0.18 -5.31 -12.46
C SER A 17 0.45 -4.30 -11.49
N GLY A 18 0.42 -4.57 -10.19
CA GLY A 18 0.93 -3.69 -9.14
C GLY A 18 -0.03 -2.57 -8.77
N ILE A 19 -1.28 -2.59 -9.25
CA ILE A 19 -2.26 -1.55 -8.93
C ILE A 19 -2.80 -1.77 -7.53
N ILE A 20 -2.65 -0.77 -6.67
CA ILE A 20 -3.09 -0.83 -5.28
C ILE A 20 -4.62 -0.84 -5.24
N MET A 21 -5.17 -1.92 -4.70
CA MET A 21 -6.61 -2.12 -4.55
C MET A 21 -7.08 -1.63 -3.19
N GLU A 22 -6.28 -1.84 -2.14
CA GLU A 22 -6.69 -1.60 -0.76
C GLU A 22 -5.47 -1.40 0.16
N VAL A 23 -5.62 -0.55 1.18
CA VAL A 23 -4.61 -0.26 2.20
C VAL A 23 -5.27 -0.08 3.56
N ASN A 24 -4.64 -0.59 4.62
CA ASN A 24 -5.19 -0.44 5.96
C ASN A 24 -4.84 0.92 6.59
N HIS A 25 -5.46 1.23 7.73
CA HIS A 25 -5.20 2.46 8.48
C HIS A 25 -3.71 2.61 8.88
N ALA A 26 -3.02 1.51 9.20
CA ALA A 26 -1.61 1.54 9.59
C ALA A 26 -0.72 1.98 8.41
N PHE A 27 -1.01 1.50 7.20
CA PHE A 27 -0.29 1.87 5.99
C PHE A 27 -0.42 3.36 5.66
N ILE A 28 -1.63 3.92 5.71
CA ILE A 28 -1.84 5.36 5.44
C ILE A 28 -1.19 6.24 6.52
N HIS A 29 -1.17 5.80 7.78
CA HIS A 29 -0.47 6.51 8.85
C HIS A 29 1.04 6.46 8.68
N ALA A 30 1.61 5.31 8.29
CA ALA A 30 3.03 5.15 8.10
C ALA A 30 3.58 6.04 6.97
N LEU A 31 2.84 6.17 5.86
CA LEU A 31 3.23 7.01 4.74
C LEU A 31 2.80 8.48 4.88
N GLY A 32 1.81 8.76 5.73
CA GLY A 32 1.21 10.09 5.83
C GLY A 32 0.39 10.51 4.60
N ILE A 33 0.00 9.55 3.76
CA ILE A 33 -0.75 9.77 2.52
C ILE A 33 -2.15 9.19 2.70
N PRO A 34 -3.24 9.92 2.37
CA PRO A 34 -4.59 9.41 2.52
C PRO A 34 -4.91 8.32 1.50
N LYS A 35 -5.70 7.32 1.89
CA LYS A 35 -6.13 6.17 1.05
C LYS A 35 -6.59 6.56 -0.35
N LYS A 36 -7.38 7.64 -0.48
CA LYS A 36 -7.91 8.14 -1.77
C LYS A 36 -6.82 8.55 -2.77
N GLU A 37 -5.62 8.85 -2.29
CA GLU A 37 -4.45 9.23 -3.11
C GLU A 37 -3.51 8.04 -3.34
N ILE A 38 -3.81 6.87 -2.76
CA ILE A 38 -3.01 5.64 -2.86
C ILE A 38 -3.71 4.61 -3.74
N VAL A 39 -4.99 4.33 -3.46
CA VAL A 39 -5.76 3.32 -4.19
C VAL A 39 -5.87 3.72 -5.66
N GLY A 40 -5.56 2.77 -6.54
CA GLY A 40 -5.49 2.96 -7.99
C GLY A 40 -4.12 3.39 -8.52
N LYS A 41 -3.15 3.75 -7.66
CA LYS A 41 -1.76 3.96 -8.09
C LYS A 41 -1.01 2.65 -8.24
N ASN A 42 0.11 2.69 -8.97
CA ASN A 42 1.01 1.55 -9.02
C ASN A 42 1.88 1.52 -7.75
N MET A 43 2.12 0.33 -7.20
CA MET A 43 2.99 0.15 -6.05
C MET A 43 4.41 0.69 -6.31
N SER A 44 4.89 0.66 -7.56
CA SER A 44 6.18 1.24 -7.95
C SER A 44 6.30 2.74 -7.67
N ASP A 45 5.18 3.47 -7.63
CA ASP A 45 5.15 4.91 -7.38
C ASP A 45 5.45 5.24 -5.90
N LEU A 46 5.29 4.26 -5.01
CA LEU A 46 5.50 4.40 -3.56
C LEU A 46 6.86 3.86 -3.11
N ILE A 47 7.58 3.17 -3.99
CA ILE A 47 8.86 2.54 -3.67
C ILE A 47 9.99 3.35 -4.30
N SER A 48 11.02 3.66 -3.49
CA SER A 48 12.25 4.30 -3.99
C SER A 48 12.86 3.49 -5.14
N PRO A 49 13.43 4.13 -6.17
CA PRO A 49 14.07 3.44 -7.30
C PRO A 49 15.03 2.31 -6.89
N ASP A 50 15.76 2.48 -5.80
CA ASP A 50 16.72 1.48 -5.27
C ASP A 50 16.07 0.15 -4.86
N TYR A 51 14.74 0.15 -4.67
CA TYR A 51 13.96 -0.94 -4.12
C TYR A 51 12.86 -1.44 -5.09
N GLN A 52 12.83 -0.97 -6.34
CA GLN A 52 11.79 -1.41 -7.29
C GLN A 52 11.91 -2.89 -7.68
N GLY A 53 13.10 -3.48 -7.59
CA GLY A 53 13.34 -4.90 -7.90
C GLY A 53 12.84 -5.89 -6.84
N ILE A 54 12.35 -5.44 -5.68
CA ILE A 54 11.93 -6.35 -4.60
C ILE A 54 10.48 -6.86 -4.80
N LEU A 55 9.70 -6.20 -5.65
CA LEU A 55 8.31 -6.57 -5.94
C LEU A 55 8.16 -7.60 -7.09
N GLY A 56 9.27 -7.99 -7.71
CA GLY A 56 9.32 -8.92 -8.85
C GLY A 56 9.88 -10.29 -8.50
#